data_AF-A0A2T6FF17-F1
#
_entry.id   AF-A0A2T6FF17-F1
#
_cell.length_a   1.000
_cell.length_b   1.000
_cell.length_c   1.000
_cell.angle_alpha   90.00
_cell.angle_beta   90.00
_cell.angle_gamma   90.00
#
_symmetry.space_group_name_H-M   'P 1'
#
loop_
_entity.id
_entity.type
_entity.pdbx_description
1 polymer ?
#
loop_
_entity_poly.entity_id
_entity_poly.type
_entity_poly.pdbx_seq_one_letter_code
_entity_poly.pdbx_strand_id
1 'polypeptide(L)'
;MLTNRTYILEDEVDFLHNYYERLVVQEVFDQSERVQQGDRDFLADVACVALNRLPPRYIRHDVDMTFFMSPQDMVEIERKVTNAVTDALNYVESRERGENPKLPPVEVSLISTRADKPVKTPKAEPKEKSEATKPDKAAKGKNKK
;
A
#
# COMPACT_ATOMS: atom_id res chain seq x y z
N MET A 1 3.33 -20.28 28.10
CA MET A 1 4.80 -20.22 28.05
C MET A 1 5.23 -20.84 26.72
N LEU A 2 5.53 -20.02 25.72
CA LEU A 2 6.14 -20.52 24.49
C LEU A 2 7.61 -20.80 24.80
N THR A 3 8.02 -22.06 24.66
CA THR A 3 9.40 -22.49 24.87
C THR A 3 10.30 -21.77 23.89
N ASN A 4 11.23 -21.00 24.46
CA ASN A 4 12.25 -20.23 23.77
C ASN A 4 13.23 -21.20 23.11
N ARG A 5 12.94 -21.62 21.88
CA ARG A 5 13.93 -22.28 21.04
C ARG A 5 14.75 -21.15 20.44
N THR A 6 15.97 -20.97 20.95
CA THR A 6 16.94 -20.06 20.36
C THR A 6 17.21 -20.55 18.95
N TYR A 7 16.53 -19.98 17.96
CA TYR A 7 16.92 -20.13 16.57
C TYR A 7 18.18 -19.30 16.40
N ILE A 8 19.32 -19.93 16.65
CA ILE A 8 20.62 -19.39 16.27
C ILE A 8 20.69 -19.50 14.74
N LEU A 9 20.17 -18.47 14.08
CA LEU A 9 20.41 -18.19 12.66
C LEU A 9 21.62 -17.27 12.60
N GLU A 10 22.77 -17.78 13.04
CA GLU A 10 24.05 -17.08 12.86
C GLU A 10 24.36 -17.10 11.35
N ASP A 11 24.18 -15.93 10.71
CA ASP A 11 24.71 -15.53 9.39
C ASP A 11 24.04 -16.04 8.08
N GLU A 12 22.85 -16.66 8.06
CA GLU A 12 22.25 -17.14 6.79
C GLU A 12 20.73 -16.92 6.64
N VAL A 13 20.16 -15.77 6.99
CA VAL A 13 18.75 -15.43 6.62
C VAL A 13 18.66 -14.33 5.56
N ASP A 14 19.77 -13.71 5.20
CA ASP A 14 19.86 -12.70 4.13
C ASP A 14 19.57 -13.27 2.73
N PHE A 15 19.32 -14.58 2.61
CA PHE A 15 18.79 -15.16 1.38
C PHE A 15 17.28 -14.93 1.21
N LEU A 16 16.53 -14.43 2.19
CA LEU A 16 15.09 -14.17 2.04
C LEU A 16 14.72 -12.80 2.60
N HIS A 17 14.49 -11.84 1.72
CA HIS A 17 14.16 -10.46 2.06
C HIS A 17 12.94 -9.99 1.29
N ASN A 18 12.31 -8.91 1.75
CA ASN A 18 11.23 -8.28 1.00
C ASN A 18 11.83 -7.42 -0.13
N TYR A 19 11.35 -7.61 -1.36
CA TYR A 19 11.82 -6.90 -2.55
C TYR A 19 11.80 -5.37 -2.38
N TYR A 20 10.84 -4.84 -1.64
CA TYR A 20 10.70 -3.40 -1.44
C TYR A 20 11.70 -2.80 -0.44
N GLU A 21 12.42 -3.61 0.35
CA GLU A 21 13.33 -3.08 1.39
C GLU A 21 14.40 -2.17 0.81
N ARG A 22 15.13 -2.64 -0.20
CA ARG A 22 16.19 -1.86 -0.84
C ARG A 22 15.64 -0.62 -1.55
N LEU A 23 14.49 -0.75 -2.20
CA LEU A 23 13.83 0.36 -2.91
C LEU A 23 13.39 1.46 -1.93
N VAL A 24 12.78 1.07 -0.80
CA VAL A 24 12.35 2.00 0.24
C VAL A 24 13.54 2.70 0.88
N VAL A 25 14.59 1.96 1.25
CA VAL A 25 15.79 2.56 1.86
C VAL A 25 16.44 3.58 0.93
N GLN A 26 16.56 3.24 -0.36
CA GLN A 26 17.10 4.15 -1.37
C GLN A 26 16.23 5.40 -1.51
N GLU A 27 14.92 5.24 -1.68
CA GLU A 27 14.00 6.35 -1.84
C GLU A 27 13.96 7.29 -0.62
N VAL A 28 14.02 6.72 0.59
CA VAL A 28 14.11 7.52 1.83
C VAL A 28 15.42 8.31 1.89
N PHE A 29 16.53 7.69 1.49
CA PHE A 29 17.83 8.37 1.40
C PHE A 29 17.80 9.51 0.38
N ASP A 30 17.13 9.31 -0.76
CA ASP A 30 17.03 10.31 -1.82
C ASP A 30 16.10 11.48 -1.43
N GLN A 31 15.03 11.22 -0.67
CA GLN A 31 14.06 12.23 -0.25
C GLN A 31 14.45 13.00 1.04
N SER A 32 15.31 12.45 1.91
CA SER A 32 15.59 13.02 3.25
C SER A 32 17.05 13.39 3.48
N GLU A 33 17.34 14.69 3.60
CA GLU A 33 18.68 15.19 3.97
C GLU A 33 19.13 14.70 5.36
N ARG A 34 18.20 14.50 6.29
CA ARG A 34 18.50 14.02 7.65
C ARG A 34 19.08 12.60 7.63
N VAL A 35 18.55 11.75 6.76
CA VAL A 35 19.07 10.40 6.53
C VAL A 35 20.43 10.46 5.84
N GLN A 36 20.62 11.36 4.88
CA GLN A 36 21.93 11.57 4.24
C GLN A 36 23.01 12.04 5.22
N GLN A 37 22.62 12.77 6.27
CA GLN A 37 23.50 13.18 7.37
C GLN A 37 23.80 12.04 8.36
N GLY A 38 23.18 10.87 8.20
CA GLY A 38 23.48 9.65 8.96
C GLY A 38 22.51 9.31 10.08
N ASP A 39 21.32 9.91 10.13
CA ASP A 39 20.29 9.55 11.11
C ASP A 39 19.66 8.18 10.77
N ARG A 40 20.21 7.13 11.39
CA ARG A 40 19.79 5.74 11.16
C ARG A 40 18.47 5.38 11.84
N ASP A 41 18.16 6.01 12.97
CA ASP A 41 16.93 5.75 13.71
C ASP A 41 15.74 6.34 12.94
N PHE A 42 15.90 7.55 12.42
CA PHE A 42 14.89 8.18 11.55
C PHE A 42 14.66 7.38 10.26
N LEU A 43 15.73 6.89 9.63
CA LEU A 43 15.63 5.99 8.48
C LEU A 43 14.83 4.72 8.82
N ALA A 44 15.12 4.09 9.96
CA ALA A 44 14.44 2.87 10.37
C ALA A 44 12.94 3.11 10.61
N ASP A 45 12.57 4.20 11.29
CA ASP A 45 11.18 4.57 11.56
C ASP A 45 10.40 4.81 10.26
N VAL A 46 10.96 5.61 9.34
CA VAL A 46 10.32 5.91 8.06
C VAL A 46 10.21 4.65 7.20
N ALA A 47 11.28 3.86 7.10
CA ALA A 47 11.27 2.62 6.32
C ALA A 47 10.25 1.60 6.85
N CYS A 48 10.13 1.44 8.18
CA CYS A 48 9.14 0.56 8.79
C CYS A 48 7.70 1.00 8.44
N VAL A 49 7.42 2.30 8.49
CA VAL A 49 6.08 2.82 8.16
C VAL A 49 5.79 2.65 6.66
N ALA A 50 6.75 2.93 5.78
CA ALA A 50 6.60 2.78 4.34
C ALA A 50 6.39 1.32 3.93
N LEU A 51 7.20 0.38 4.44
CA LEU A 51 7.11 -1.05 4.10
C LEU A 51 5.76 -1.66 4.50
N ASN A 52 5.18 -1.25 5.62
CA ASN A 52 3.86 -1.71 6.06
C ASN A 52 2.72 -1.20 5.16
N ARG A 53 2.99 -0.24 4.27
CA ARG A 53 2.03 0.28 3.28
C ARG A 53 2.20 -0.37 1.91
N LEU A 54 3.17 -1.25 1.73
CA LEU A 54 3.40 -1.96 0.48
C LEU A 54 2.97 -3.43 0.63
N PRO A 55 2.46 -4.08 -0.43
CA PRO A 55 2.19 -5.51 -0.39
C PRO A 55 3.49 -6.27 -0.09
N PRO A 56 3.55 -7.14 0.92
CA PRO A 56 4.77 -7.87 1.23
C PRO A 56 5.14 -8.81 0.08
N ARG A 57 6.42 -8.82 -0.32
CA ARG A 57 6.90 -9.67 -1.41
C ARG A 57 8.30 -10.21 -1.11
N TYR A 58 8.34 -11.41 -0.52
CA TYR A 58 9.59 -12.07 -0.17
C TYR A 58 10.21 -12.83 -1.33
N ILE A 59 11.50 -12.62 -1.53
CA ILE A 59 12.27 -13.12 -2.67
C ILE A 59 13.63 -13.62 -2.20
N ARG A 60 14.23 -14.51 -3.00
CA ARG A 60 15.59 -14.96 -2.71
C ARG A 60 16.64 -14.02 -3.29
N HIS A 61 16.46 -13.63 -4.55
CA HIS A 61 17.36 -12.70 -5.23
C HIS A 61 16.59 -11.70 -6.07
N ASP A 62 17.05 -10.46 -6.10
CA ASP A 62 16.44 -9.37 -6.88
C ASP A 62 16.45 -9.66 -8.40
N VAL A 63 17.44 -10.43 -8.86
CA VAL A 63 17.57 -10.83 -10.26
C VAL A 63 16.42 -11.73 -10.73
N ASP A 64 15.89 -12.57 -9.85
CA ASP A 64 14.75 -13.43 -10.15
C ASP A 64 13.52 -12.56 -10.43
N MET A 65 13.31 -11.56 -9.58
CA MET A 65 12.20 -10.63 -9.72
C MET A 65 12.27 -9.76 -10.97
N THR A 66 13.44 -9.21 -11.27
CA THR A 66 13.64 -8.30 -12.41
C THR A 66 13.35 -9.02 -13.75
N PHE A 67 13.62 -10.32 -13.84
CA PHE A 67 13.35 -11.12 -15.04
C PHE A 67 11.85 -11.36 -15.30
N PHE A 68 11.03 -11.43 -14.24
CA PHE A 68 9.60 -11.71 -14.35
C PHE A 68 8.70 -10.47 -14.39
N MET A 69 9.25 -9.27 -14.16
CA MET A 69 8.50 -8.01 -14.18
C MET A 69 8.54 -7.35 -15.54
N SER A 70 7.39 -6.84 -15.98
CA SER A 70 7.35 -5.97 -17.17
C SER A 70 7.92 -4.58 -16.84
N PRO A 71 8.42 -3.83 -17.83
CA PRO A 71 8.84 -2.45 -17.61
C PRO A 71 7.74 -1.58 -17.00
N GLN A 72 6.47 -1.85 -17.33
CA GLN A 72 5.32 -1.16 -16.76
C GLN A 72 5.18 -1.44 -15.27
N ASP A 73 5.32 -2.71 -14.86
CA ASP A 73 5.25 -3.10 -13.44
C ASP A 73 6.35 -2.41 -12.63
N MET A 74 7.55 -2.25 -13.19
CA MET A 74 8.67 -1.56 -12.53
C MET A 74 8.34 -0.10 -12.24
N VAL A 75 7.80 0.62 -13.23
CA VAL A 75 7.39 2.02 -13.07
C VAL A 75 6.23 2.14 -12.06
N GLU A 76 5.30 1.20 -12.07
CA GLU A 76 4.21 1.19 -11.10
C GLU A 76 4.70 0.95 -9.67
N ILE A 77 5.68 0.04 -9.49
CA ILE A 77 6.32 -0.23 -8.22
C ILE A 77 7.06 1.01 -7.72
N GLU A 78 7.88 1.64 -8.56
CA GLU A 78 8.62 2.85 -8.21
C GLU A 78 7.66 3.94 -7.72
N ARG A 79 6.59 4.21 -8.47
CA ARG A 79 5.56 5.17 -8.07
C ARG A 79 4.89 4.80 -6.73
N LYS A 80 4.61 3.52 -6.49
CA LYS A 80 4.04 3.04 -5.22
C LYS A 80 5.01 3.27 -4.06
N VAL A 81 6.30 2.99 -4.26
CA VAL A 81 7.35 3.20 -3.27
C VAL A 81 7.50 4.68 -2.95
N THR A 82 7.65 5.55 -3.96
CA THR A 82 7.75 7.01 -3.77
C THR A 82 6.57 7.54 -2.96
N ASN A 83 5.33 7.18 -3.33
CA ASN A 83 4.14 7.62 -2.60
C ASN A 83 4.13 7.12 -1.15
N ALA A 84 4.47 5.84 -0.92
CA ALA A 84 4.50 5.26 0.42
C ALA A 84 5.57 5.91 1.31
N VAL A 85 6.73 6.25 0.74
CA VAL A 85 7.83 6.93 1.44
C VAL A 85 7.47 8.37 1.77
N THR A 86 6.89 9.11 0.83
CA THR A 86 6.41 10.48 1.09
C THR A 86 5.35 10.51 2.19
N ASP A 87 4.39 9.57 2.17
CA ASP A 87 3.40 9.43 3.25
C ASP A 87 4.08 9.13 4.60
N ALA A 88 5.08 8.25 4.61
CA ALA A 88 5.80 7.85 5.81
C ALA A 88 6.64 8.99 6.40
N LEU A 89 7.36 9.74 5.57
CA LEU A 89 8.12 10.92 5.99
C LEU A 89 7.22 11.94 6.67
N ASN A 90 6.12 12.31 6.02
CA ASN A 90 5.14 13.23 6.59
C ASN A 90 4.60 12.73 7.93
N TYR A 91 4.32 11.43 8.05
CA TYR A 91 3.82 10.82 9.28
C TYR A 91 4.85 10.84 10.42
N VAL A 92 6.10 10.44 10.16
CA VAL A 92 7.14 10.41 11.20
C VAL A 92 7.47 11.81 11.67
N GLU A 93 7.66 12.76 10.75
CA GLU A 93 7.97 14.15 11.11
C GLU A 93 6.84 14.83 11.90
N SER A 94 5.59 14.64 11.50
CA SER A 94 4.45 15.21 12.24
C SER A 94 4.27 14.54 13.60
N ARG A 95 4.55 13.25 13.72
CA ARG A 95 4.58 12.55 15.01
C ARG A 95 5.69 13.07 15.93
N GLU A 96 6.88 13.35 15.41
CA GLU A 96 7.96 14.00 16.19
C GLU A 96 7.58 15.41 16.66
N ARG A 97 6.78 16.16 15.88
CA ARG A 97 6.20 17.46 16.28
C ARG A 97 5.07 17.36 17.32
N GLY A 98 4.62 16.14 17.65
CA GLY A 98 3.51 15.92 18.59
C GLY A 98 2.11 16.02 17.96
N GLU A 99 2.02 16.01 16.63
CA GLU A 99 0.74 15.94 15.91
C GLU A 99 0.25 14.48 15.84
N ASN A 100 -1.04 14.28 15.55
CA ASN A 100 -1.62 12.96 15.27
C ASN A 100 -1.99 12.85 13.78
N PRO A 101 -1.00 12.74 12.88
CA PRO A 101 -1.24 12.55 11.45
C PRO A 101 -2.01 11.25 11.20
N LYS A 102 -3.02 11.29 10.33
CA LYS A 102 -3.67 10.08 9.84
C LYS A 102 -3.16 9.75 8.45
N LEU A 103 -2.51 8.62 8.32
CA LEU A 103 -2.07 8.09 7.03
C LEU A 103 -3.28 7.79 6.14
N PRO A 104 -3.19 8.02 4.81
CA PRO A 104 -4.26 7.67 3.89
C PRO A 104 -4.44 6.14 3.82
N PRO A 105 -5.64 5.65 3.50
CA PRO A 105 -5.91 4.22 3.39
C PRO A 105 -5.05 3.60 2.29
N VAL A 106 -4.46 2.44 2.57
CA VAL A 106 -3.61 1.71 1.62
C VAL A 106 -4.47 0.78 0.78
N GLU A 107 -4.47 0.96 -0.53
CA GLU A 107 -5.03 -0.04 -1.46
C GLU A 107 -3.95 -1.08 -1.81
N VAL A 108 -3.91 -2.17 -1.04
CA VAL A 108 -2.97 -3.27 -1.23
C VAL A 108 -3.43 -4.15 -2.41
N SER A 109 -3.27 -3.65 -3.63
CA SER A 109 -3.43 -4.47 -4.84
C SER A 109 -2.17 -5.31 -5.03
N LEU A 110 -2.31 -6.64 -4.91
CA LEU A 110 -1.24 -7.57 -5.28
C LEU A 110 -0.89 -7.32 -6.75
N ILE A 111 0.37 -7.01 -7.04
CA ILE A 111 0.86 -6.87 -8.43
C ILE A 111 0.62 -8.22 -9.09
N SER A 112 -0.32 -8.29 -10.03
CA SER A 112 -0.69 -9.54 -10.69
C SER A 112 0.52 -10.02 -11.47
N THR A 113 1.19 -11.05 -10.99
CA THR A 113 2.29 -11.64 -11.75
C THR A 113 1.71 -12.42 -12.91
N ARG A 114 2.50 -12.67 -13.95
CA ARG A 114 2.09 -13.51 -15.08
C ARG A 114 1.66 -14.94 -14.66
N ALA A 115 2.05 -15.39 -13.46
CA ALA A 115 1.61 -16.65 -12.85
C ALA A 115 0.18 -16.57 -12.28
N ASP A 116 -0.30 -15.37 -11.95
CA ASP A 116 -1.66 -15.09 -11.49
C ASP A 116 -2.59 -14.90 -12.69
N LYS A 117 -2.95 -15.99 -13.38
CA LYS A 117 -4.04 -15.91 -14.37
C LYS A 117 -5.32 -15.45 -13.66
N PRO A 118 -6.05 -14.46 -14.20
CA PRO A 118 -7.28 -14.00 -13.58
C PRO A 118 -8.34 -15.10 -13.65
N VAL A 119 -8.77 -15.61 -12.49
CA VAL A 119 -10.03 -16.33 -12.39
C VAL A 119 -11.13 -15.29 -12.60
N LYS A 120 -11.81 -15.40 -13.73
CA LYS A 120 -12.95 -14.56 -14.13
C LYS A 120 -14.06 -14.71 -13.08
N THR A 121 -14.12 -13.77 -12.14
CA THR A 121 -15.24 -13.65 -11.20
C THR A 121 -16.48 -13.16 -11.98
N PRO A 122 -17.66 -13.78 -11.78
CA PRO A 122 -18.85 -13.41 -12.53
C PRO A 122 -19.31 -12.01 -12.16
N LYS A 123 -19.65 -11.26 -13.21
CA LYS A 123 -20.16 -9.88 -13.22
C LYS A 123 -21.40 -9.79 -12.32
N ALA A 124 -21.34 -9.01 -11.25
CA ALA A 124 -22.53 -8.62 -10.50
C ALA A 124 -23.42 -7.72 -11.38
N GLU A 125 -24.70 -8.07 -11.48
CA GLU A 125 -25.73 -7.32 -12.19
C GLU A 125 -26.05 -5.98 -11.50
N PRO A 126 -26.58 -4.98 -12.23
CA PRO A 126 -26.66 -3.60 -11.78
C PRO A 126 -27.80 -3.37 -10.77
N LYS A 127 -27.49 -2.71 -9.65
CA LYS A 127 -28.47 -2.17 -8.70
C LYS A 127 -29.27 -1.03 -9.34
N GLU A 128 -30.58 -1.28 -9.46
CA GLU A 128 -31.72 -0.41 -9.20
C GLU A 128 -31.44 1.11 -9.09
N LYS A 129 -31.92 1.87 -10.09
CA LYS A 129 -31.99 3.33 -10.05
C LYS A 129 -33.12 3.78 -9.14
N SER A 130 -32.78 4.64 -8.20
CA SER A 130 -33.68 5.52 -7.46
C SER A 130 -34.35 6.51 -8.42
N GLU A 131 -35.69 6.57 -8.38
CA GLU A 131 -36.49 7.58 -9.06
C GLU A 131 -37.37 8.29 -8.02
N ALA A 132 -37.04 9.53 -7.72
CA ALA A 132 -37.91 10.44 -6.98
C ALA A 132 -37.61 11.89 -7.39
N THR A 133 -38.30 12.41 -8.43
CA THR A 133 -38.81 13.79 -8.44
C THR A 133 -39.80 14.03 -9.60
N LYS A 134 -41.08 14.26 -9.30
CA LYS A 134 -41.76 15.58 -9.40
C LYS A 134 -43.28 15.44 -9.16
N PRO A 135 -43.90 16.42 -8.48
CA PRO A 135 -45.33 16.41 -8.20
C PRO A 135 -46.10 17.12 -9.31
N ASP A 136 -47.29 16.63 -9.67
CA ASP A 136 -48.27 17.49 -10.34
C ASP A 136 -49.73 17.07 -10.07
N LYS A 137 -50.48 18.10 -9.66
CA LYS A 137 -51.92 18.35 -9.81
C LYS A 137 -52.99 17.55 -9.04
N ALA A 138 -53.57 18.32 -8.11
CA ALA A 138 -54.96 18.35 -7.69
C ALA A 138 -56.00 17.99 -8.77
N ALA A 139 -56.97 17.15 -8.39
CA ALA A 139 -58.39 17.33 -8.72
C ALA A 139 -59.24 16.51 -7.75
N LYS A 140 -59.80 17.21 -6.76
CA LYS A 140 -60.82 16.72 -5.82
C LYS A 140 -62.17 16.89 -6.51
N GLY A 141 -62.95 15.81 -6.67
CA GLY A 141 -64.29 15.93 -7.22
C GLY A 141 -65.02 14.60 -7.32
N LYS A 142 -65.76 14.26 -6.27
CA LYS A 142 -67.14 13.73 -6.34
C LYS A 142 -67.67 13.49 -4.93
N ASN A 143 -68.55 14.40 -4.50
CA ASN A 143 -69.54 14.07 -3.49
C ASN A 143 -70.86 14.77 -3.86
N LYS A 144 -71.92 13.95 -3.91
CA LYS A 144 -73.34 14.26 -3.65
C LYS A 144 -74.15 15.09 -4.68
N LYS A 145 -74.91 14.41 -5.53
CA LYS A 145 -76.39 14.47 -5.50
C LYS A 145 -76.97 13.19 -6.11
#